data_AF-A0A929L9B0-F1
#
_entry.id   AF-A0A929L9B0-F1
#
_cell.length_a   1.000
_cell.length_b   1.000
_cell.length_c   1.000
_cell.angle_alpha   90.00
_cell.angle_beta   90.00
_cell.angle_gamma   90.00
#
_symmetry.space_group_name_H-M   'P 1'
#
loop_
_entity.id
_entity.type
_entity.pdbx_description
1 polymer ?
#
loop_
_entity_poly.entity_id
_entity_poly.type
_entity_poly.pdbx_seq_one_letter_code
_entity_poly.pdbx_strand_id
1 'polypeptide(L)'
;MSRYFPTVLFLTITLLGLVFALNLGPTAGWTSMIVLGCFAALIIGLIALIGWEKKAANPLIPLQLFKNKAYVILLLTSGLLIIYLTAINSYVPQALQRLMGQSAAVSGTVQIPRTILSIIIPGLAGAWVARSTNNIWKALAVAAALLIISCSLLVFIGPKMPLWFVITMIALTGAADSFRTVSTMPAAQSLLKPKDMGIGTSMVGFIISLSGVIASALFSIAYNTLVHATPGDRGLIDGIDTVLLISAAAALIALLLDVLVFRVIYPKVLAKAKAEH
;
A
#
# COMPACT_ATOMS: atom_id res chain seq x y z
N MET A 1 -28.75 -8.43 -7.27
CA MET A 1 -28.09 -7.87 -6.06
C MET A 1 -28.08 -8.83 -4.87
N SER A 2 -29.07 -9.71 -4.65
CA SER A 2 -29.14 -10.56 -3.44
C SER A 2 -28.02 -11.60 -3.26
N ARG A 3 -27.34 -12.04 -4.33
CA ARG A 3 -26.31 -13.10 -4.26
C ARG A 3 -24.95 -12.66 -3.71
N TYR A 4 -24.57 -11.39 -3.84
CA TYR A 4 -23.30 -10.87 -3.33
C TYR A 4 -23.42 -10.31 -1.91
N PHE A 5 -24.64 -10.09 -1.43
CA PHE A 5 -24.92 -9.48 -0.13
C PHE A 5 -24.24 -10.23 1.04
N PRO A 6 -24.27 -11.58 1.12
CA PRO A 6 -23.58 -12.28 2.20
C PRO A 6 -22.06 -12.12 2.17
N THR A 7 -21.44 -12.18 0.99
CA THR A 7 -19.99 -11.96 0.86
C THR A 7 -19.61 -10.54 1.29
N VAL A 8 -20.35 -9.53 0.81
CA VAL A 8 -20.09 -8.13 1.16
C VAL A 8 -20.27 -7.92 2.67
N LEU A 9 -21.28 -8.53 3.28
CA LEU A 9 -21.51 -8.47 4.72
C LEU A 9 -20.32 -9.06 5.50
N PHE A 10 -19.90 -10.28 5.17
CA PHE A 10 -18.78 -10.93 5.87
C PHE A 10 -17.46 -10.18 5.66
N LEU A 11 -17.23 -9.66 4.45
CA LEU A 11 -16.07 -8.83 4.15
C LEU A 11 -16.10 -7.54 4.99
N THR A 12 -17.26 -6.88 5.07
CA THR A 12 -17.44 -5.66 5.87
C THR A 12 -17.18 -5.93 7.34
N ILE A 13 -17.75 -7.00 7.91
CA ILE A 13 -17.50 -7.39 9.30
C ILE A 13 -16.01 -7.66 9.54
N THR A 14 -15.34 -8.35 8.62
CA THR A 14 -13.91 -8.65 8.73
C THR A 14 -13.08 -7.37 8.75
N LEU A 15 -13.32 -6.47 7.79
CA LEU A 15 -12.55 -5.23 7.66
C LEU A 15 -12.84 -4.26 8.81
N LEU A 16 -14.09 -4.10 9.22
CA LEU A 16 -14.45 -3.28 10.38
C LEU A 16 -13.84 -3.85 11.66
N GLY A 17 -13.92 -5.16 11.88
CA GLY A 17 -13.28 -5.82 13.01
C GLY A 17 -11.78 -5.53 13.07
N LEU A 18 -11.08 -5.62 11.93
CA LEU A 18 -9.65 -5.26 11.84
C LEU A 18 -9.40 -3.80 12.21
N VAL A 19 -10.10 -2.88 11.54
CA VAL A 19 -9.85 -1.44 11.66
C VAL A 19 -10.18 -0.94 13.05
N PHE A 20 -11.31 -1.35 13.62
CA PHE A 20 -11.71 -0.95 14.97
C PHE A 20 -10.77 -1.54 16.03
N ALA A 21 -10.35 -2.80 15.89
CA ALA A 21 -9.38 -3.40 16.81
C ALA A 21 -8.06 -2.61 16.83
N LEU A 22 -7.55 -2.27 15.64
CA LEU A 22 -6.31 -1.50 15.51
C LEU A 22 -6.45 -0.06 15.98
N ASN A 23 -7.61 0.57 15.77
CA ASN A 23 -7.84 1.96 16.16
C ASN A 23 -8.05 2.12 17.68
N LEU A 24 -8.83 1.22 18.29
CA LEU A 24 -9.14 1.26 19.73
C LEU A 24 -8.07 0.59 20.59
N GLY A 25 -7.23 -0.28 20.03
CA GLY A 25 -6.13 -0.95 20.75
C GLY A 25 -5.27 0.01 21.58
N PRO A 26 -4.72 1.10 20.99
CA PRO A 26 -3.88 2.05 21.72
C PRO A 26 -4.58 2.81 22.85
N THR A 27 -5.89 3.11 22.71
CA THR A 27 -6.63 3.96 23.66
C THR A 27 -7.38 3.16 24.72
N ALA A 28 -8.01 2.06 24.31
CA ALA A 28 -8.79 1.18 25.19
C ALA A 28 -7.94 0.05 25.79
N GLY A 29 -6.74 -0.19 25.28
CA GLY A 29 -5.85 -1.29 25.68
C GLY A 29 -6.12 -2.58 24.90
N TRP A 30 -5.04 -3.27 24.51
CA TRP A 30 -5.10 -4.48 23.69
C TRP A 30 -5.86 -5.66 24.32
N THR A 31 -5.95 -5.69 25.65
CA THR A 31 -6.67 -6.71 26.42
C THR A 31 -8.12 -6.31 26.74
N SER A 32 -8.58 -5.14 26.29
CA SER A 32 -9.95 -4.70 26.50
C SER A 32 -10.94 -5.61 25.79
N MET A 33 -12.08 -5.86 26.43
CA MET A 33 -13.14 -6.71 25.91
C MET A 33 -13.69 -6.21 24.57
N ILE A 34 -13.64 -4.89 24.34
CA ILE A 34 -14.02 -4.26 23.06
C ILE A 34 -13.02 -4.65 21.95
N VAL A 35 -11.71 -4.54 22.22
CA VAL A 35 -10.65 -4.83 21.24
C VAL A 35 -10.62 -6.33 20.91
N LEU A 36 -10.74 -7.18 21.93
CA LEU A 36 -10.86 -8.63 21.75
C LEU A 36 -12.13 -9.01 20.98
N GLY A 37 -13.26 -8.33 21.22
CA GLY A 37 -14.49 -8.48 20.46
C GLY A 37 -14.33 -8.11 18.99
N CYS A 38 -13.60 -7.03 18.68
CA CYS A 38 -13.28 -6.66 17.31
C CYS A 38 -12.37 -7.69 16.61
N PHE A 39 -11.36 -8.24 17.30
CA PHE A 39 -10.56 -9.35 16.76
C PHE A 39 -11.37 -10.63 16.56
N ALA A 40 -12.30 -10.95 17.47
CA ALA A 40 -13.22 -12.07 17.29
C ALA A 40 -14.12 -11.87 16.07
N ALA A 41 -14.68 -10.66 15.89
CA ALA A 41 -15.48 -10.31 14.71
C ALA A 41 -14.68 -10.44 13.40
N LEU A 42 -13.40 -10.03 13.41
CA LEU A 42 -12.47 -10.26 12.30
C LEU A 42 -12.34 -11.75 11.98
N ILE A 43 -12.00 -12.58 12.97
CA ILE A 43 -11.77 -14.02 12.75
C ILE A 43 -13.06 -14.70 12.26
N ILE A 44 -14.20 -14.42 12.89
CA ILE A 44 -15.50 -14.98 12.53
C ILE A 44 -15.90 -14.55 11.12
N GLY A 45 -15.77 -13.26 10.81
CA GLY A 45 -16.04 -12.72 9.47
C GLY A 45 -15.18 -13.39 8.40
N LEU A 46 -13.89 -13.59 8.68
CA LEU A 46 -12.96 -14.21 7.75
C LEU A 46 -13.29 -15.70 7.51
N ILE A 47 -13.58 -16.45 8.57
CA ILE A 47 -13.99 -17.86 8.47
C ILE A 47 -15.31 -17.97 7.68
N ALA A 48 -16.29 -17.14 7.99
CA ALA A 48 -17.57 -17.09 7.29
C ALA A 48 -17.40 -16.74 5.81
N LEU A 49 -16.55 -15.75 5.50
CA LEU A 49 -16.24 -15.34 4.14
C LEU A 49 -15.58 -16.48 3.34
N ILE A 50 -14.57 -17.15 3.91
CA ILE A 50 -13.90 -18.27 3.24
C ILE A 50 -14.88 -19.43 3.02
N GLY A 51 -15.70 -19.75 4.03
CA GLY A 51 -16.70 -20.80 3.94
C GLY A 51 -17.77 -20.53 2.89
N TRP A 52 -18.20 -19.28 2.75
CA TRP A 52 -19.21 -18.85 1.79
C TRP A 52 -18.66 -18.77 0.36
N GLU A 53 -17.50 -18.14 0.17
CA GLU A 53 -16.87 -17.98 -1.15
C GLU A 53 -16.50 -19.32 -1.78
N LYS A 54 -16.13 -20.33 -0.99
CA LYS A 54 -15.89 -21.70 -1.49
C LYS A 54 -17.14 -22.38 -2.06
N LYS A 55 -18.33 -21.99 -1.60
CA LYS A 55 -19.62 -22.57 -2.03
C LYS A 55 -20.36 -21.71 -3.06
N ALA A 56 -19.96 -20.46 -3.23
CA ALA A 56 -20.61 -19.52 -4.13
C ALA A 56 -20.38 -19.89 -5.60
N ALA A 57 -21.46 -19.95 -6.39
CA ALA A 57 -21.37 -20.22 -7.84
C ALA A 57 -20.66 -19.09 -8.62
N ASN A 58 -20.76 -17.85 -8.15
CA ASN A 58 -20.04 -16.68 -8.66
C ASN A 58 -19.31 -16.01 -7.49
N PRO A 59 -18.09 -16.47 -7.13
CA PRO A 59 -17.33 -15.92 -6.02
C PRO A 59 -16.90 -14.47 -6.33
N LEU A 60 -17.02 -13.59 -5.34
CA LEU A 60 -16.53 -12.21 -5.43
C LEU A 60 -15.00 -12.18 -5.34
N ILE A 61 -14.42 -13.10 -4.58
CA ILE A 61 -12.98 -13.32 -4.48
C ILE A 61 -12.65 -14.58 -5.27
N PRO A 62 -12.16 -14.47 -6.51
CA PRO A 62 -11.89 -15.63 -7.35
C PRO A 62 -10.63 -16.36 -6.83
N LEU A 63 -10.83 -17.30 -5.89
CA LEU A 63 -9.76 -18.08 -5.25
C LEU A 63 -8.86 -18.80 -6.28
N GLN A 64 -9.39 -19.08 -7.47
CA GLN A 64 -8.63 -19.63 -8.60
C GLN A 64 -7.45 -18.74 -9.04
N LEU A 65 -7.57 -17.41 -8.95
CA LEU A 65 -6.50 -16.49 -9.33
C LEU A 65 -5.28 -16.58 -8.41
N PHE A 66 -5.50 -16.95 -7.14
CA PHE A 66 -4.44 -17.14 -6.16
C PHE A 66 -3.59 -18.40 -6.43
N LYS A 67 -4.03 -19.30 -7.33
CA LYS A 67 -3.18 -20.39 -7.82
C LYS A 67 -2.05 -19.88 -8.73
N ASN A 68 -2.22 -18.72 -9.36
CA ASN A 68 -1.16 -18.07 -10.13
C ASN A 68 -0.19 -17.35 -9.19
N LYS A 69 0.96 -17.97 -8.92
CA LYS A 69 1.99 -17.42 -8.01
C LYS A 69 2.48 -16.03 -8.43
N ALA A 70 2.65 -15.77 -9.73
CA ALA A 70 3.08 -14.45 -10.20
C ALA A 70 2.02 -13.38 -9.89
N TYR A 71 0.74 -13.73 -10.05
CA TYR A 71 -0.36 -12.83 -9.73
C TYR A 71 -0.46 -12.55 -8.23
N VAL A 72 -0.26 -13.56 -7.37
CA VAL A 72 -0.20 -13.35 -5.91
C VAL A 72 0.93 -12.42 -5.50
N ILE A 73 2.14 -12.62 -6.05
CA ILE A 73 3.28 -11.74 -5.77
C ILE A 73 3.00 -10.32 -6.25
N LEU A 74 2.36 -10.17 -7.43
CA LEU A 74 1.95 -8.87 -7.94
C LEU A 74 0.97 -8.16 -6.99
N LEU A 75 -0.02 -8.88 -6.42
CA LEU A 75 -0.92 -8.32 -5.42
C LEU A 75 -0.16 -7.87 -4.17
N LEU A 76 0.76 -8.71 -3.67
CA LEU A 76 1.55 -8.40 -2.48
C LEU A 76 2.45 -7.16 -2.68
N THR A 77 3.21 -7.10 -3.76
CA THR A 77 4.06 -5.92 -4.05
C THR A 77 3.22 -4.65 -4.26
N SER A 78 2.07 -4.77 -4.95
CA SER A 78 1.17 -3.63 -5.17
C SER A 78 0.54 -3.12 -3.87
N GLY A 79 0.24 -4.01 -2.93
CA GLY A 79 -0.21 -3.66 -1.59
C GLY A 79 0.90 -2.98 -0.77
N LEU A 80 2.10 -3.55 -0.74
CA LEU A 80 3.24 -2.98 0.00
C LEU A 80 3.62 -1.59 -0.51
N LEU A 81 3.65 -1.40 -1.84
CA LEU A 81 4.01 -0.13 -2.47
C LEU A 81 2.97 0.98 -2.29
N ILE A 82 1.79 0.74 -1.71
CA ILE A 82 0.84 1.82 -1.37
C ILE A 82 0.96 2.31 0.06
N ILE A 83 1.58 1.52 0.96
CA ILE A 83 1.59 1.78 2.41
C ILE A 83 2.13 3.18 2.73
N TYR A 84 3.12 3.65 1.98
CA TYR A 84 3.73 4.97 2.16
C TYR A 84 2.75 6.15 1.98
N LEU A 85 1.64 5.99 1.25
CA LEU A 85 0.76 7.11 0.92
C LEU A 85 0.19 7.78 2.17
N THR A 86 -0.17 6.98 3.18
CA THR A 86 -0.68 7.55 4.44
C THR A 86 0.43 8.31 5.18
N ALA A 87 1.68 7.81 5.16
CA ALA A 87 2.81 8.52 5.74
C ALA A 87 3.01 9.90 5.10
N ILE A 88 3.05 9.95 3.77
CA ILE A 88 3.27 11.20 3.03
C ILE A 88 2.09 12.16 3.11
N ASN A 89 0.85 11.68 3.07
CA ASN A 89 -0.32 12.56 3.03
C ASN A 89 -0.81 13.02 4.42
N SER A 90 -0.50 12.27 5.48
CA SER A 90 -0.99 12.59 6.83
C SER A 90 0.12 13.01 7.77
N TYR A 91 1.25 12.29 7.79
CA TYR A 91 2.27 12.49 8.81
C TYR A 91 3.34 13.50 8.40
N VAL A 92 3.69 13.58 7.11
CA VAL A 92 4.64 14.61 6.65
C VAL A 92 4.07 16.04 6.79
N PRO A 93 2.81 16.34 6.42
CA PRO A 93 2.21 17.65 6.70
C PRO A 93 2.12 17.95 8.20
N GLN A 94 1.84 16.93 9.02
CA GLN A 94 1.87 17.08 10.48
C GLN A 94 3.27 17.41 11.00
N ALA A 95 4.32 16.79 10.45
CA ALA A 95 5.70 17.11 10.76
C ALA A 95 6.03 18.58 10.41
N LEU A 96 5.65 19.03 9.22
CA LEU A 96 5.86 20.42 8.80
C LEU A 96 5.16 21.42 9.72
N GLN A 97 3.92 21.14 10.11
CA GLN A 97 3.15 22.05 10.96
C GLN A 97 3.60 22.03 12.41
N ARG A 98 3.80 20.85 12.99
CA ARG A 98 4.06 20.69 14.44
C ARG A 98 5.54 20.79 14.81
N LEU A 99 6.46 20.27 13.97
CA LEU A 99 7.90 20.28 14.26
C LEU A 99 8.61 21.49 13.63
N MET A 100 8.26 21.84 12.40
CA MET A 100 8.91 22.93 11.66
C MET A 100 8.17 24.27 11.76
N GLY A 101 7.04 24.32 12.48
CA GLY A 101 6.23 25.52 12.67
C GLY A 101 5.69 26.13 11.37
N GLN A 102 5.61 25.35 10.28
CA GLN A 102 5.13 25.84 8.99
C GLN A 102 3.62 25.99 9.00
N SER A 103 3.11 26.92 8.18
CA SER A 103 1.66 27.09 8.04
C SER A 103 1.01 25.90 7.31
N ALA A 104 -0.29 25.70 7.56
CA ALA A 104 -1.07 24.70 6.84
C ALA A 104 -1.00 24.90 5.31
N ALA A 105 -0.98 26.16 4.85
CA ALA A 105 -0.84 26.49 3.43
C ALA A 105 0.48 25.94 2.85
N VAL A 106 1.62 26.19 3.50
CA VAL A 106 2.93 25.68 3.06
C VAL A 106 2.95 24.15 3.05
N SER A 107 2.40 23.52 4.09
CA SER A 107 2.32 22.05 4.16
C SER A 107 1.43 21.41 3.08
N GLY A 108 0.46 22.17 2.53
CA GLY A 108 -0.31 21.74 1.37
C GLY A 108 0.46 21.91 0.06
N THR A 109 1.20 23.02 -0.06
CA THR A 109 2.00 23.33 -1.26
C THR A 109 3.10 22.30 -1.53
N VAL A 110 3.67 21.68 -0.50
CA VAL A 110 4.73 20.66 -0.69
C VAL A 110 4.25 19.41 -1.45
N GLN A 111 2.94 19.19 -1.55
CA GLN A 111 2.36 18.08 -2.32
C GLN A 111 2.26 18.39 -3.82
N ILE A 112 2.29 19.66 -4.22
CA ILE A 112 2.15 20.08 -5.63
C ILE A 112 3.23 19.43 -6.52
N PRO A 113 4.53 19.45 -6.15
CA PRO A 113 5.57 18.83 -6.98
C PRO A 113 5.40 17.32 -7.16
N ARG A 114 4.88 16.62 -6.13
CA ARG A 114 4.51 15.21 -6.25
C ARG A 114 3.42 15.02 -7.32
N THR A 115 2.36 15.81 -7.25
CA THR A 115 1.26 15.75 -8.23
C THR A 115 1.76 16.02 -9.65
N ILE A 116 2.65 17.01 -9.84
CA ILE A 116 3.25 17.31 -11.15
C ILE A 116 4.00 16.08 -11.70
N LEU A 117 4.84 15.45 -10.88
CA LEU A 117 5.58 14.25 -11.32
C LEU A 117 4.64 13.07 -11.58
N SER A 118 3.58 12.90 -10.78
CA SER A 118 2.55 11.89 -11.00
C SER A 118 1.74 12.10 -12.29
N ILE A 119 1.78 13.29 -12.91
CA ILE A 119 1.13 13.56 -14.20
C ILE A 119 2.11 13.34 -15.36
N ILE A 120 3.37 13.79 -15.21
CA ILE A 120 4.34 13.81 -16.30
C ILE A 120 5.00 12.43 -16.50
N ILE A 121 5.43 11.79 -15.41
CA ILE A 121 6.22 10.56 -15.47
C ILE A 121 5.46 9.35 -16.04
N PRO A 122 4.14 9.16 -15.83
CA PRO A 122 3.43 8.01 -16.39
C PRO A 122 3.55 7.89 -17.92
N GLY A 123 3.59 9.00 -18.66
CA GLY A 123 3.76 8.95 -20.12
C GLY A 123 5.11 8.37 -20.53
N LEU A 124 6.19 8.84 -19.89
CA LEU A 124 7.55 8.37 -20.16
C LEU A 124 7.78 6.94 -19.65
N ALA A 125 7.38 6.67 -18.41
CA ALA A 125 7.51 5.37 -17.77
C ALA A 125 6.66 4.32 -18.47
N GLY A 126 5.42 4.66 -18.85
CA GLY A 126 4.53 3.79 -19.61
C GLY A 126 5.09 3.43 -20.98
N ALA A 127 5.63 4.42 -21.72
CA ALA A 127 6.30 4.16 -23.00
C ALA A 127 7.51 3.23 -22.84
N TRP A 128 8.30 3.39 -21.79
CA TRP A 128 9.42 2.50 -21.49
C TRP A 128 8.97 1.09 -21.09
N VAL A 129 7.95 0.96 -20.25
CA VAL A 129 7.37 -0.33 -19.83
C VAL A 129 6.78 -1.06 -21.05
N ALA A 130 6.12 -0.36 -21.97
CA ALA A 130 5.53 -0.94 -23.16
C ALA A 130 6.55 -1.55 -24.13
N ARG A 131 7.80 -1.07 -24.15
CA ARG A 131 8.86 -1.59 -25.05
C ARG A 131 9.24 -3.04 -24.78
N SER A 132 9.08 -3.51 -23.53
CA SER A 132 9.42 -4.87 -23.18
C SER A 132 8.64 -5.31 -21.97
N THR A 133 8.05 -6.49 -22.03
CA THR A 133 7.39 -7.11 -20.88
C THR A 133 8.35 -7.34 -19.71
N ASN A 134 9.66 -7.42 -19.98
CA ASN A 134 10.71 -7.49 -18.96
C ASN A 134 10.90 -6.17 -18.20
N ASN A 135 10.37 -5.05 -18.68
CA ASN A 135 10.48 -3.75 -18.00
C ASN A 135 9.44 -3.60 -16.88
N ILE A 136 8.41 -4.45 -16.83
CA ILE A 136 7.36 -4.40 -15.80
C ILE A 136 7.95 -4.64 -14.39
N TRP A 137 8.69 -5.73 -14.19
CA TRP A 137 9.29 -6.01 -12.87
C TRP A 137 10.35 -4.96 -12.52
N LYS A 138 11.08 -4.44 -13.52
CA LYS A 138 12.08 -3.38 -13.31
C LYS A 138 11.43 -2.08 -12.87
N ALA A 139 10.28 -1.73 -13.45
CA ALA A 139 9.54 -0.54 -13.08
C ALA A 139 8.97 -0.64 -11.66
N LEU A 140 8.46 -1.81 -11.25
CA LEU A 140 8.07 -2.05 -9.86
C LEU A 140 9.27 -1.94 -8.90
N ALA A 141 10.41 -2.51 -9.27
CA ALA A 141 11.65 -2.36 -8.50
C ALA A 141 12.15 -0.91 -8.43
N VAL A 142 12.03 -0.13 -9.51
CA VAL A 142 12.35 1.31 -9.52
C VAL A 142 11.40 2.06 -8.59
N ALA A 143 10.09 1.78 -8.64
CA ALA A 143 9.13 2.38 -7.73
C ALA A 143 9.51 2.09 -6.26
N ALA A 144 9.81 0.83 -5.94
CA ALA A 144 10.24 0.41 -4.61
C ALA A 144 11.52 1.13 -4.16
N ALA A 145 12.55 1.20 -5.02
CA ALA A 145 13.81 1.89 -4.73
C ALA A 145 13.61 3.38 -4.46
N LEU A 146 12.82 4.06 -5.28
CA LEU A 146 12.50 5.49 -5.08
C LEU A 146 11.76 5.73 -3.76
N LEU A 147 10.84 4.84 -3.37
CA LEU A 147 10.17 4.92 -2.07
C LEU A 147 11.13 4.69 -0.90
N ILE A 148 12.03 3.70 -0.99
CA ILE A 148 13.04 3.46 0.06
C ILE A 148 13.89 4.72 0.24
N ILE A 149 14.39 5.31 -0.84
CA ILE A 149 15.20 6.53 -0.79
C ILE A 149 14.39 7.66 -0.15
N SER A 150 13.19 7.92 -0.65
CA SER A 150 12.34 9.02 -0.17
C SER A 150 11.98 8.87 1.30
N CYS A 151 11.44 7.71 1.69
CA CYS A 151 10.98 7.47 3.05
C CYS A 151 12.14 7.40 4.04
N SER A 152 13.27 6.78 3.69
CA SER A 152 14.42 6.70 4.60
C SER A 152 15.10 8.05 4.82
N LEU A 153 15.13 8.91 3.80
CA LEU A 153 15.70 10.26 3.93
C LEU A 153 14.76 11.23 4.66
N LEU A 154 13.44 11.03 4.57
CA LEU A 154 12.46 11.82 5.31
C LEU A 154 12.50 11.55 6.83
N VAL A 155 13.08 10.43 7.28
CA VAL A 155 13.31 10.14 8.72
C VAL A 155 14.18 11.21 9.38
N PHE A 156 15.00 11.93 8.61
CA PHE A 156 15.83 12.99 9.18
C PHE A 156 15.06 14.31 9.38
N ILE A 157 13.75 14.35 9.13
CA ILE A 157 12.93 15.56 9.30
C ILE A 157 13.07 16.09 10.73
N GLY A 158 13.50 17.35 10.82
CA GLY A 158 13.63 18.04 12.10
C GLY A 158 13.43 19.54 11.95
N PRO A 159 13.40 20.28 13.08
CA PRO A 159 13.02 21.70 13.10
C PRO A 159 13.89 22.61 12.23
N LYS A 160 15.16 22.23 11.96
CA LYS A 160 16.13 23.01 11.18
C LYS A 160 16.26 22.56 9.72
N MET A 161 15.45 21.60 9.27
CA MET A 161 15.59 21.04 7.93
C MET A 161 15.10 22.05 6.86
N PRO A 162 15.83 22.20 5.74
CA PRO A 162 15.37 23.09 4.68
C PRO A 162 14.17 22.51 3.94
N LEU A 163 13.16 23.35 3.68
CA LEU A 163 11.89 22.93 3.06
C LEU A 163 12.07 22.33 1.65
N TRP A 164 13.06 22.80 0.88
CA TRP A 164 13.35 22.26 -0.45
C TRP A 164 13.67 20.75 -0.42
N PHE A 165 14.31 20.28 0.66
CA PHE A 165 14.65 18.87 0.82
C PHE A 165 13.39 18.02 0.97
N VAL A 166 12.47 18.45 1.85
CA VAL A 166 11.17 17.79 2.04
C VAL A 166 10.38 17.77 0.74
N ILE A 167 10.32 18.91 0.04
CA ILE A 167 9.66 19.01 -1.28
C ILE A 167 10.26 18.01 -2.27
N THR A 168 11.59 17.90 -2.33
CA THR A 168 12.27 17.00 -3.28
C THR A 168 11.96 15.54 -2.98
N MET A 169 11.97 15.14 -1.71
CA MET A 169 11.66 13.76 -1.31
C MET A 169 10.19 13.42 -1.54
N ILE A 170 9.26 14.33 -1.23
CA ILE A 170 7.83 14.16 -1.53
C ILE A 170 7.62 14.05 -3.05
N ALA A 171 8.28 14.91 -3.83
CA ALA A 171 8.24 14.86 -5.29
C ALA A 171 8.70 13.48 -5.81
N LEU A 172 9.80 12.96 -5.28
CA LEU A 172 10.34 11.65 -5.65
C LEU A 172 9.33 10.51 -5.46
N THR A 173 8.47 10.58 -4.44
CA THR A 173 7.38 9.60 -4.26
C THR A 173 6.34 9.65 -5.39
N GLY A 174 6.14 10.79 -6.04
CA GLY A 174 5.26 10.92 -7.22
C GLY A 174 5.82 10.20 -8.44
N ALA A 175 7.15 10.25 -8.61
CA ALA A 175 7.84 9.44 -9.60
C ALA A 175 7.68 7.94 -9.31
N ALA A 176 7.87 7.53 -8.05
CA ALA A 176 7.69 6.14 -7.64
C ALA A 176 6.26 5.64 -7.93
N ASP A 177 5.25 6.43 -7.56
CA ASP A 177 3.84 6.12 -7.80
C ASP A 177 3.51 5.96 -9.29
N SER A 178 4.17 6.77 -10.13
CA SER A 178 4.03 6.70 -11.59
C SER A 178 4.52 5.37 -12.14
N PHE A 179 5.74 4.95 -11.78
CA PHE A 179 6.31 3.66 -12.20
C PHE A 179 5.46 2.48 -11.71
N ARG A 180 4.95 2.55 -10.48
CA ARG A 180 4.05 1.54 -9.93
C ARG A 180 2.77 1.43 -10.77
N THR A 181 2.08 2.55 -10.98
CA THR A 181 0.76 2.58 -11.63
C THR A 181 0.81 2.06 -13.07
N VAL A 182 1.83 2.46 -13.85
CA VAL A 182 1.99 2.02 -15.24
C VAL A 182 2.48 0.57 -15.38
N SER A 183 2.86 -0.08 -14.28
CA SER A 183 3.40 -1.45 -14.31
C SER A 183 2.43 -2.46 -13.72
N THR A 184 1.75 -2.10 -12.62
CA THR A 184 0.85 -3.01 -11.91
C THR A 184 -0.33 -3.46 -12.79
N MET A 185 -1.01 -2.52 -13.46
CA MET A 185 -2.19 -2.86 -14.28
C MET A 185 -1.82 -3.73 -15.49
N PRO A 186 -0.81 -3.38 -16.32
CA PRO A 186 -0.37 -4.26 -17.41
C PRO A 186 0.15 -5.61 -16.91
N ALA A 187 0.83 -5.66 -15.77
CA ALA A 187 1.27 -6.91 -15.17
C ALA A 187 0.08 -7.83 -14.86
N ALA A 188 -0.95 -7.31 -14.20
CA ALA A 188 -2.14 -8.07 -13.84
C ALA A 188 -2.85 -8.60 -15.09
N GLN A 189 -3.03 -7.73 -16.09
CA GLN A 189 -3.64 -8.07 -17.37
C GLN A 189 -2.86 -9.16 -18.12
N SER A 190 -1.53 -9.08 -18.12
CA SER A 190 -0.66 -10.06 -18.80
C SER A 190 -0.61 -11.44 -18.13
N LEU A 191 -0.98 -11.53 -16.85
CA LEU A 191 -0.93 -12.76 -16.05
C LEU A 191 -2.27 -13.52 -16.01
N LEU A 192 -3.32 -12.94 -16.58
CA LEU A 192 -4.69 -13.42 -16.46
C LEU A 192 -5.30 -13.76 -17.82
N LYS A 193 -6.21 -14.73 -17.83
CA LYS A 193 -6.99 -15.06 -19.04
C LYS A 193 -8.00 -13.93 -19.31
N PRO A 194 -8.39 -13.67 -20.57
CA PRO A 194 -9.32 -12.59 -20.92
C PRO A 194 -10.61 -12.58 -20.09
N LYS A 195 -11.18 -13.76 -19.83
CA LYS A 195 -12.39 -13.94 -19.01
C LYS A 195 -12.24 -13.50 -17.55
N ASP A 196 -11.02 -13.50 -17.02
CA ASP A 196 -10.71 -13.22 -15.62
C ASP A 196 -10.10 -11.82 -15.41
N MET A 197 -9.76 -11.10 -16.49
CA MET A 197 -9.08 -9.79 -16.43
C MET A 197 -9.88 -8.75 -15.63
N GLY A 198 -11.20 -8.72 -15.80
CA GLY A 198 -12.08 -7.78 -15.09
C GLY A 198 -12.03 -7.98 -13.58
N ILE A 199 -12.25 -9.20 -13.12
CA ILE A 199 -12.25 -9.52 -11.68
C ILE A 199 -10.82 -9.38 -11.10
N GLY A 200 -9.79 -9.79 -11.84
CA GLY A 200 -8.41 -9.65 -11.38
C GLY A 200 -7.98 -8.19 -11.22
N THR A 201 -8.33 -7.32 -12.17
CA THR A 201 -8.02 -5.89 -12.08
C THR A 201 -8.70 -5.26 -10.85
N SER A 202 -9.98 -5.58 -10.62
CA SER A 202 -10.70 -5.15 -9.42
C SER A 202 -10.05 -5.64 -8.14
N MET A 203 -9.47 -6.84 -8.14
CA MET A 203 -8.80 -7.42 -6.97
C MET A 203 -7.49 -6.71 -6.64
N VAL A 204 -6.77 -6.18 -7.65
CA VAL A 204 -5.64 -5.28 -7.40
C VAL A 204 -6.11 -4.00 -6.69
N GLY A 205 -7.19 -3.38 -7.18
CA GLY A 205 -7.80 -2.21 -6.54
C GLY A 205 -8.23 -2.50 -5.10
N PHE A 206 -8.85 -3.65 -4.87
CA PHE A 206 -9.22 -4.12 -3.53
C PHE A 206 -8.00 -4.22 -2.60
N ILE A 207 -6.91 -4.87 -3.05
CA ILE A 207 -5.68 -5.00 -2.24
C ILE A 207 -5.06 -3.63 -1.95
N ILE A 208 -5.01 -2.73 -2.92
CA ILE A 208 -4.51 -1.35 -2.70
C ILE A 208 -5.33 -0.63 -1.63
N SER A 209 -6.66 -0.68 -1.73
CA SER A 209 -7.55 -0.05 -0.75
C SER A 209 -7.39 -0.67 0.64
N LEU A 210 -7.32 -2.01 0.72
CA LEU A 210 -7.10 -2.74 1.96
C LEU A 210 -5.76 -2.36 2.61
N SER A 211 -4.67 -2.32 1.82
CA SER A 211 -3.35 -1.92 2.31
C SER A 211 -3.33 -0.48 2.81
N GLY A 212 -4.04 0.46 2.18
CA GLY A 212 -4.14 1.84 2.65
C GLY A 212 -4.85 1.95 4.02
N VAL A 213 -5.90 1.17 4.22
CA VAL A 213 -6.64 1.09 5.49
C VAL A 213 -5.79 0.45 6.59
N ILE A 214 -5.06 -0.62 6.28
CA ILE A 214 -4.14 -1.25 7.24
C ILE A 214 -2.99 -0.29 7.58
N ALA A 215 -2.44 0.41 6.60
CA ALA A 215 -1.37 1.38 6.80
C ALA A 215 -1.81 2.52 7.73
N SER A 216 -2.99 3.11 7.51
CA SER A 216 -3.48 4.19 8.37
C SER A 216 -3.69 3.74 9.82
N ALA A 217 -4.21 2.54 10.03
CA ALA A 217 -4.39 1.99 11.37
C ALA A 217 -3.04 1.71 12.05
N LEU A 218 -2.11 1.04 11.36
CA LEU A 218 -0.76 0.77 11.88
C LEU A 218 0.01 2.04 12.20
N PHE A 219 -0.06 3.06 11.34
CA PHE A 219 0.62 4.33 11.57
C PHE A 219 -0.01 5.12 12.72
N SER A 220 -1.33 5.06 12.87
CA SER A 220 -2.03 5.67 14.00
C SER A 220 -1.54 5.06 15.33
N ILE A 221 -1.42 3.73 15.38
CA ILE A 221 -0.87 3.03 16.54
C ILE A 221 0.56 3.48 16.80
N ALA A 222 1.44 3.34 15.81
CA ALA A 222 2.87 3.64 15.96
C ALA A 222 3.10 5.09 16.43
N TYR A 223 2.45 6.04 15.77
CA TYR A 223 2.58 7.46 16.08
C TYR A 223 2.00 7.81 17.45
N ASN A 224 0.75 7.43 17.75
CA ASN A 224 0.11 7.83 19.01
C ASN A 224 0.80 7.18 20.22
N THR A 225 1.22 5.92 20.12
CA THR A 225 1.93 5.25 21.22
C THR A 225 3.23 5.98 21.57
N LEU A 226 4.00 6.42 20.57
CA LEU A 226 5.27 7.12 20.80
C LEU A 226 5.06 8.57 21.29
N VAL A 227 4.07 9.28 20.74
CA VAL A 227 3.71 10.64 21.20
C VAL A 227 3.23 10.63 22.65
N HIS A 228 2.50 9.59 23.09
CA HIS A 228 2.07 9.46 24.48
C HIS A 228 3.18 8.99 25.41
N ALA A 229 4.09 8.13 24.95
CA ALA A 229 5.19 7.62 25.76
C ALA A 229 6.28 8.67 26.02
N THR A 230 6.56 9.54 25.04
CA THR A 230 7.64 10.53 25.10
C THR A 230 7.06 11.95 24.97
N PRO A 231 7.00 12.74 26.06
CA PRO A 231 6.50 14.11 26.00
C PRO A 231 7.37 15.04 25.14
N GLY A 232 6.73 15.99 24.47
CA GLY A 232 7.38 17.05 23.69
C GLY A 232 7.78 16.63 22.27
N ASP A 233 8.64 17.42 21.64
CA ASP A 233 9.01 17.27 20.22
C ASP A 233 9.66 15.91 19.90
N ARG A 234 10.30 15.28 20.89
CA ARG A 234 10.94 13.97 20.72
C ARG A 234 9.94 12.87 20.38
N GLY A 235 8.80 12.80 21.08
CA GLY A 235 7.77 11.79 20.77
C GLY A 235 7.12 12.00 19.41
N LEU A 236 7.00 13.25 18.97
CA LEU A 236 6.54 13.59 17.62
C LEU A 236 7.53 13.12 16.54
N ILE A 237 8.83 13.39 16.74
CA ILE A 237 9.90 12.93 15.84
C ILE A 237 9.91 11.40 15.77
N ASP A 238 10.01 10.72 16.91
CA ASP A 238 10.05 9.25 16.97
C ASP A 238 8.82 8.62 16.29
N GLY A 239 7.64 9.23 16.48
CA GLY A 239 6.40 8.79 15.85
C GLY A 239 6.43 8.91 14.32
N ILE A 240 6.86 10.06 13.80
CA ILE A 240 6.97 10.31 12.34
C ILE A 240 8.04 9.41 11.73
N ASP A 241 9.19 9.29 12.38
CA ASP A 241 10.32 8.47 11.94
C ASP A 241 9.91 7.00 11.85
N THR A 242 9.19 6.50 12.85
CA THR A 242 8.68 5.13 12.85
C THR A 242 7.73 4.87 11.69
N VAL A 243 6.80 5.80 11.41
CA VAL A 243 5.86 5.69 10.28
C VAL A 243 6.61 5.67 8.93
N LEU A 244 7.63 6.51 8.78
CA LEU A 244 8.47 6.57 7.59
C LEU A 244 9.35 5.31 7.44
N LEU A 245 9.91 4.80 8.53
CA LEU A 245 10.68 3.55 8.56
C LEU A 245 9.83 2.34 8.21
N ILE A 246 8.59 2.23 8.73
CA ILE A 246 7.66 1.17 8.34
C ILE A 246 7.36 1.25 6.83
N SER A 247 7.19 2.45 6.30
CA SER A 247 6.97 2.67 4.86
C SER A 247 8.19 2.26 4.03
N ALA A 248 9.40 2.61 4.47
CA ALA A 248 10.65 2.22 3.83
C ALA A 248 10.86 0.69 3.89
N ALA A 249 10.56 0.06 5.03
CA ALA A 249 10.64 -1.39 5.20
C ALA A 249 9.65 -2.12 4.30
N ALA A 250 8.41 -1.64 4.18
CA ALA A 250 7.42 -2.18 3.25
C ALA A 250 7.90 -2.09 1.79
N ALA A 251 8.47 -0.94 1.40
CA ALA A 251 9.06 -0.76 0.08
C ALA A 251 10.29 -1.66 -0.14
N LEU A 252 11.12 -1.89 0.87
CA LEU A 252 12.25 -2.82 0.80
C LEU A 252 11.78 -4.27 0.59
N ILE A 253 10.75 -4.70 1.31
CA ILE A 253 10.15 -6.03 1.13
C ILE A 253 9.59 -6.15 -0.29
N ALA A 254 8.90 -5.12 -0.79
CA ALA A 254 8.42 -5.09 -2.18
C ALA A 254 9.57 -5.21 -3.19
N LEU A 255 10.66 -4.45 -3.00
CA LEU A 255 11.85 -4.53 -3.84
C LEU A 255 12.46 -5.94 -3.86
N LEU A 256 12.59 -6.57 -2.70
CA LEU A 256 13.11 -7.92 -2.58
C LEU A 256 12.19 -8.93 -3.28
N LEU A 257 10.87 -8.81 -3.12
CA LEU A 257 9.90 -9.64 -3.82
C LEU A 257 10.01 -9.45 -5.35
N ASP A 258 10.16 -8.22 -5.82
CA ASP A 258 10.24 -7.90 -7.23
C ASP A 258 11.53 -8.45 -7.86
N VAL A 259 12.68 -8.27 -7.18
CA VAL A 259 14.00 -8.66 -7.69
C VAL A 259 14.26 -10.16 -7.57
N LEU A 260 13.91 -10.78 -6.43
CA LEU A 260 14.23 -12.17 -6.14
C LEU A 260 13.17 -13.13 -6.69
N VAL A 261 11.90 -12.74 -6.67
CA VAL A 261 10.79 -13.65 -6.95
C VAL A 261 10.08 -13.28 -8.24
N PHE A 262 9.57 -12.05 -8.35
CA PHE A 262 8.76 -11.63 -9.49
C PHE A 262 9.57 -11.65 -10.79
N ARG A 263 10.81 -11.14 -10.79
CA ARG A 263 11.76 -11.22 -11.91
C ARG A 263 11.90 -12.64 -12.49
N VAL A 264 11.92 -13.66 -11.64
CA VAL A 264 12.17 -15.06 -12.05
C VAL A 264 10.89 -15.75 -12.49
N ILE A 265 9.78 -15.53 -11.78
CA ILE A 265 8.52 -16.23 -12.01
C ILE A 265 7.72 -15.59 -13.15
N TYR A 266 7.73 -14.25 -13.25
CA TYR A 266 6.91 -13.51 -14.19
C TYR A 266 7.12 -13.93 -15.66
N PRO A 267 8.36 -14.02 -16.21
CA PRO A 267 8.57 -14.43 -17.59
C PRO A 267 8.13 -15.88 -17.86
N LYS A 268 8.31 -16.79 -16.89
CA LYS A 268 7.94 -18.21 -17.01
C LYS A 268 6.43 -18.38 -17.09
N VAL A 269 5.70 -17.67 -16.23
CA VAL A 269 4.22 -17.71 -16.21
C VAL A 269 3.66 -17.06 -17.46
N LEU A 270 4.24 -15.94 -17.90
CA LEU A 270 3.83 -15.27 -19.13
C LEU A 270 4.03 -16.15 -20.37
N ALA A 271 5.18 -16.83 -20.49
CA ALA A 271 5.45 -17.73 -21.60
C ALA A 271 4.45 -18.90 -21.63
N LYS A 272 4.12 -19.47 -20.47
CA LYS A 272 3.11 -20.52 -20.36
C LYS A 272 1.71 -20.02 -20.75
N ALA A 273 1.33 -18.82 -20.30
CA ALA A 273 0.03 -18.23 -20.65
C ALA A 273 -0.10 -18.00 -22.16
N LYS A 274 0.98 -17.57 -22.83
CA LYS A 274 1.00 -17.42 -24.30
C LYS A 274 0.94 -18.74 -25.07
N ALA A 275 1.43 -19.84 -24.50
CA ALA A 275 1.38 -21.16 -25.14
C ALA A 275 0.01 -21.86 -25.00
N GLU A 276 -0.85 -21.40 -24.08
CA GLU A 276 -2.23 -21.88 -23.91
C GLU A 276 -3.25 -21.11 -24.78
N HIS A 277 -2.78 -20.15 -25.59
CA HIS A 277 -3.55 -19.32 -26.51
C HIS A 277 -3.14 -19.61 -27.95
#